data_AF-A0A8T3SL39-F1
#
_entry.id   AF-A0A8T3SL39-F1
#
_cell.length_a   1.000
_cell.length_b   1.000
_cell.length_c   1.000
_cell.angle_alpha   90.00
_cell.angle_beta   90.00
_cell.angle_gamma   90.00
#
_symmetry.space_group_name_H-M   'P 1'
#
loop_
_entity.id
_entity.type
_entity.pdbx_description
1 polymer ?
#
loop_
_entity_poly.entity_id
_entity_poly.type
_entity_poly.pdbx_seq_one_letter_code
_entity_poly.pdbx_strand_id
1 'polypeptide(L)'
;MRVVLLGRDLIIASRVFEAASRAGVEVRRVDDPAGLPTPDEVRLLLVDWGDRRADWGESLVRWCAGARGPAQPKVVLFGPHVDLAAHAAAQASGLGPMWARSKFLADLPTLIN
;
A
#
# COMPACT_ATOMS: atom_id res chain seq x y z
N MET A 1 -11.77 -0.29 10.72
CA MET A 1 -10.37 -0.31 10.27
C MET A 1 -10.20 -1.37 9.20
N ARG A 2 -9.86 -0.98 7.97
CA ARG A 2 -9.82 -1.86 6.78
C ARG A 2 -8.44 -1.91 6.14
N VAL A 3 -8.22 -2.89 5.27
CA VAL A 3 -7.02 -2.95 4.41
C VAL A 3 -7.34 -2.28 3.09
N VAL A 4 -6.41 -1.49 2.55
CA VAL A 4 -6.56 -0.84 1.25
C VAL A 4 -5.40 -1.23 0.35
N LEU A 5 -5.71 -1.61 -0.89
CA LEU A 5 -4.74 -1.80 -1.97
C LEU A 5 -4.82 -0.61 -2.94
N LEU A 6 -3.75 0.17 -3.02
CA LEU A 6 -3.57 1.22 -4.02
C LEU A 6 -2.71 0.65 -5.16
N GLY A 7 -3.30 0.49 -6.35
CA GLY A 7 -2.57 0.01 -7.52
C GLY A 7 -3.48 -0.59 -8.59
N ARG A 8 -2.97 -0.65 -9.83
CA ARG A 8 -3.78 -1.04 -11.00
C ARG A 8 -3.63 -2.51 -11.42
N ASP A 9 -2.64 -3.23 -10.91
CA ASP A 9 -2.36 -4.62 -11.28
C ASP A 9 -3.46 -5.58 -10.77
N LEU A 10 -4.20 -6.20 -11.70
CA LEU A 10 -5.28 -7.14 -11.40
C LEU A 10 -4.78 -8.47 -10.84
N ILE A 11 -3.58 -8.92 -11.22
CA ILE A 11 -2.99 -10.17 -10.72
C ILE A 11 -2.64 -9.98 -9.25
N ILE A 12 -2.00 -8.86 -8.90
CA ILE A 12 -1.69 -8.54 -7.51
C ILE A 12 -2.97 -8.37 -6.69
N ALA A 13 -3.96 -7.64 -7.23
CA ALA A 13 -5.24 -7.48 -6.56
C ALA A 13 -5.90 -8.83 -6.25
N SER A 14 -5.93 -9.76 -7.22
CA SER A 14 -6.46 -11.10 -7.01
C SER A 14 -5.77 -11.84 -5.85
N ARG A 15 -4.45 -11.72 -5.72
CA ARG A 15 -3.70 -12.38 -4.63
C ARG A 15 -3.97 -11.74 -3.27
N VAL A 16 -4.11 -10.42 -3.23
CA VAL A 16 -4.49 -9.68 -2.01
C VAL A 16 -5.90 -10.04 -1.56
N PHE A 17 -6.86 -10.10 -2.48
CA PHE A 17 -8.23 -10.50 -2.17
C PHE A 17 -8.31 -11.96 -1.69
N GLU A 18 -7.55 -12.88 -2.30
CA GLU A 18 -7.48 -14.27 -1.85
C GLU A 18 -6.94 -14.37 -0.42
N ALA A 19 -5.82 -13.67 -0.11
CA ALA A 19 -5.23 -13.67 1.22
C ALA A 19 -6.18 -13.05 2.27
N ALA A 20 -6.87 -11.97 1.91
CA ALA A 20 -7.83 -11.32 2.80
C ALA A 20 -9.09 -12.15 3.03
N SER A 21 -9.61 -12.82 2.01
CA SER A 21 -10.73 -13.75 2.15
C SER A 21 -10.40 -14.88 3.12
N ARG A 22 -9.17 -15.42 3.10
CA ARG A 22 -8.71 -16.45 4.04
C ARG A 22 -8.61 -15.94 5.49
N ALA A 23 -8.26 -14.67 5.66
CA ALA A 23 -8.16 -14.02 6.96
C ALA A 23 -9.49 -13.44 7.48
N GLY A 24 -10.57 -13.46 6.67
CA GLY A 24 -11.84 -12.81 7.02
C GLY A 24 -11.75 -11.28 7.07
N VAL A 25 -10.85 -10.68 6.28
CA VAL A 25 -10.56 -9.24 6.27
C VAL A 25 -11.12 -8.58 5.02
N GLU A 26 -11.74 -7.41 5.18
CA GLU A 26 -12.17 -6.58 4.05
C GLU A 26 -10.98 -5.84 3.43
N VAL A 27 -10.82 -5.98 2.12
CA VAL A 27 -9.88 -5.19 1.32
C VAL A 27 -10.66 -4.33 0.34
N ARG A 28 -10.34 -3.04 0.31
CA ARG A 28 -10.77 -2.13 -0.77
C ARG A 28 -9.61 -1.88 -1.72
N ARG A 29 -9.85 -2.02 -3.03
CA ARG A 29 -8.90 -1.56 -4.04
C ARG A 29 -9.25 -0.14 -4.49
N VAL A 30 -8.21 0.67 -4.69
CA VAL A 30 -8.27 1.99 -5.31
C VAL A 30 -7.12 2.11 -6.32
N ASP A 31 -7.31 2.91 -7.36
CA ASP A 31 -6.30 3.07 -8.41
C ASP A 31 -5.51 4.39 -8.28
N ASP A 32 -5.94 5.30 -7.40
CA ASP A 32 -5.33 6.62 -7.19
C ASP A 32 -5.46 7.07 -5.70
N PRO A 33 -4.47 7.81 -5.14
CA PRO A 33 -4.54 8.33 -3.77
C PRO A 33 -5.80 9.14 -3.47
N ALA A 34 -6.38 9.84 -4.44
CA ALA A 34 -7.63 10.59 -4.24
C ALA A 34 -8.83 9.70 -3.89
N GLY A 35 -8.77 8.41 -4.17
CA GLY A 35 -9.80 7.43 -3.84
C GLY A 35 -9.65 6.82 -2.43
N LEU A 36 -8.58 7.14 -1.70
CA LEU A 36 -8.32 6.58 -0.37
C LEU A 36 -9.41 6.99 0.63
N PRO A 37 -9.89 6.06 1.49
CA PRO A 37 -10.68 6.41 2.67
C PRO A 37 -9.92 7.35 3.61
N THR A 38 -10.57 7.84 4.67
CA THR A 38 -9.82 8.61 5.68
C THR A 38 -8.75 7.73 6.33
N PRO A 39 -7.57 8.27 6.66
CA PRO A 39 -6.47 7.50 7.23
C PRO A 39 -6.85 6.78 8.52
N ASP A 40 -7.75 7.34 9.32
CA ASP A 40 -8.25 6.73 10.56
C ASP A 40 -9.09 5.46 10.31
N GLU A 41 -9.63 5.28 9.11
CA GLU A 41 -10.37 4.08 8.72
C GLU A 41 -9.46 2.94 8.22
N VAL A 42 -8.18 3.21 7.97
CA VAL A 42 -7.26 2.29 7.31
C VAL A 42 -6.23 1.78 8.32
N ARG A 43 -6.13 0.46 8.50
CA ARG A 43 -5.06 -0.12 9.34
C ARG A 43 -3.79 -0.42 8.54
N LEU A 44 -3.97 -0.76 7.26
CA LEU A 44 -2.90 -1.18 6.36
C LEU A 44 -3.19 -0.65 4.96
N LEU A 45 -2.24 0.10 4.43
CA LEU A 45 -2.22 0.56 3.05
C LEU A 45 -1.11 -0.17 2.29
N LEU A 46 -1.50 -0.97 1.31
CA LEU A 46 -0.61 -1.67 0.39
C LEU A 46 -0.52 -0.83 -0.89
N VAL A 47 0.68 -0.42 -1.31
CA VAL A 47 0.86 0.47 -2.46
C VAL A 47 1.73 -0.21 -3.51
N ASP A 48 1.20 -0.41 -4.72
CA ASP A 48 2.01 -0.77 -5.88
C ASP A 48 2.79 0.47 -6.34
N TRP A 49 3.98 0.62 -5.79
CA TRP A 49 4.88 1.72 -6.03
C TRP A 49 5.59 1.65 -7.38
N GLY A 50 5.59 0.46 -8.01
CA GLY A 50 6.09 0.27 -9.37
C GLY A 50 5.24 0.96 -10.42
N ASP A 51 3.99 1.28 -10.11
CA ASP A 51 3.04 1.92 -11.01
C ASP A 51 2.63 3.33 -10.54
N ARG A 52 3.48 3.95 -9.71
CA ARG A 52 3.23 5.26 -9.11
C ARG A 52 3.23 6.38 -10.14
N ARG A 53 2.52 7.46 -9.81
CA ARG A 53 2.62 8.76 -10.50
C ARG A 53 3.53 9.70 -9.70
N ALA A 54 4.00 10.76 -10.35
CA ALA A 54 4.97 11.70 -9.75
C ALA A 54 4.48 12.34 -8.44
N ASP A 55 3.18 12.56 -8.32
CA ASP A 55 2.49 13.21 -7.19
C ASP A 55 2.09 12.25 -6.06
N TRP A 56 2.24 10.93 -6.25
CA TRP A 56 1.78 9.95 -5.26
C TRP A 56 2.53 10.05 -3.94
N GLY A 57 3.84 10.31 -3.95
CA GLY A 57 4.62 10.46 -2.73
C GLY A 57 4.09 11.58 -1.83
N GLU A 58 3.95 12.78 -2.38
CA GLU A 58 3.40 13.94 -1.65
C GLU A 58 1.96 13.68 -1.19
N SER A 59 1.13 13.12 -2.08
CA SER A 59 -0.28 12.84 -1.79
C SER A 59 -0.44 11.85 -0.64
N LEU A 60 0.36 10.78 -0.61
CA LEU A 60 0.32 9.77 0.45
C LEU A 60 0.90 10.29 1.77
N VAL A 61 1.95 11.12 1.72
CA VAL A 61 2.48 11.78 2.93
C VAL A 61 1.41 12.70 3.54
N ARG A 62 0.76 13.53 2.71
CA ARG A 62 -0.34 14.39 3.15
C ARG A 62 -1.50 13.59 3.72
N TRP A 63 -1.84 12.47 3.07
CA TRP A 63 -2.89 11.57 3.54
C TRP A 63 -2.54 10.96 4.90
N CYS A 64 -1.32 10.46 5.09
CA CYS A 64 -0.86 9.94 6.39
C CYS A 64 -0.89 11.01 7.49
N ALA A 65 -0.46 12.23 7.17
CA ALA A 65 -0.49 13.36 8.10
C ALA A 65 -1.92 13.80 8.51
N GLY A 66 -2.93 13.37 7.76
CA GLY A 66 -4.34 13.60 8.08
C GLY A 66 -4.89 12.71 9.19
N ALA A 67 -4.15 11.68 9.63
CA ALA A 67 -4.56 10.78 10.71
C ALA A 67 -4.66 11.56 12.04
N ARG A 68 -5.81 11.45 12.72
CA ARG A 68 -6.06 12.11 14.01
C ARG A 68 -6.17 11.11 15.16
N GLY A 69 -6.34 9.83 14.85
CA GLY A 69 -6.39 8.75 15.83
C GLY A 69 -5.01 8.37 16.39
N PRO A 70 -5.00 7.57 17.48
CA PRO A 70 -3.76 7.14 18.14
C PRO A 70 -2.93 6.15 17.32
N ALA A 71 -3.51 5.54 16.28
CA ALA A 71 -2.84 4.56 15.42
C ALA A 71 -2.79 5.08 13.99
N GLN A 72 -1.58 5.34 13.49
CA GLN A 72 -1.38 5.66 12.08
C GLN A 72 -1.52 4.41 11.21
N PRO A 73 -2.03 4.54 9.97
CA PRO A 73 -2.06 3.44 9.02
C PRO A 73 -0.64 2.92 8.76
N LYS A 74 -0.46 1.60 8.80
CA LYS A 74 0.78 0.98 8.32
C LYS A 74 0.82 1.08 6.80
N VAL A 75 1.89 1.64 6.24
CA VAL A 75 2.10 1.71 4.79
C VAL A 75 3.13 0.68 4.35
N VAL A 76 2.82 -0.09 3.31
CA VAL A 76 3.75 -1.04 2.67
C VAL A 76 3.82 -0.73 1.19
N LEU A 77 4.98 -0.24 0.76
CA LEU A 77 5.29 0.00 -0.64
C LEU A 77 5.87 -1.28 -1.26
N PHE A 78 5.39 -1.70 -2.42
CA PHE A 78 5.95 -2.83 -3.16
C PHE A 78 6.05 -2.54 -4.65
N GLY A 79 6.97 -3.21 -5.35
CA GLY A 79 7.13 -3.02 -6.78
C GLY A 79 8.17 -3.95 -7.42
N PRO A 80 8.51 -3.75 -8.70
CA PRO A 80 9.58 -4.46 -9.38
C PRO A 80 10.93 -4.20 -8.71
N HIS A 81 11.66 -5.27 -8.38
CA HIS A 81 12.96 -5.18 -7.69
C HIS A 81 14.07 -4.56 -8.56
N VAL A 82 13.88 -4.51 -9.87
CA VAL A 82 14.82 -3.91 -10.83
C VAL A 82 14.66 -2.39 -10.95
N ASP A 83 13.59 -1.82 -10.40
CA ASP A 83 13.30 -0.39 -10.50
C ASP A 83 14.00 0.39 -9.38
N LEU A 84 15.29 0.65 -9.59
CA LEU A 84 16.12 1.42 -8.67
C LEU A 84 15.59 2.85 -8.46
N ALA A 85 14.96 3.44 -9.48
CA ALA A 85 14.36 4.77 -9.37
C ALA A 85 13.13 4.75 -8.45
N ALA A 86 12.32 3.69 -8.50
CA ALA A 86 11.22 3.49 -7.55
C ALA A 86 11.72 3.28 -6.12
N HIS A 87 12.78 2.50 -5.92
CA HIS A 87 13.40 2.34 -4.60
C HIS A 87 13.90 3.67 -4.02
N ALA A 88 14.62 4.47 -4.82
CA ALA A 88 15.09 5.78 -4.41
C ALA A 88 13.92 6.74 -4.09
N ALA A 89 12.87 6.75 -4.92
CA ALA A 89 11.69 7.58 -4.69
C ALA A 89 10.91 7.17 -3.43
N ALA A 90 10.79 5.87 -3.15
CA ALA A 90 10.18 5.36 -1.92
C ALA A 90 10.95 5.86 -0.70
N GLN A 91 12.27 5.72 -0.73
CA GLN A 91 13.13 6.20 0.35
C GLN A 91 13.02 7.72 0.55
N ALA A 92 13.01 8.49 -0.55
CA ALA A 92 12.87 9.94 -0.51
C ALA A 92 11.50 10.41 -0.02
N SER A 93 10.44 9.61 -0.18
CA SER A 93 9.09 9.96 0.25
C SER A 93 8.88 9.94 1.77
N GLY A 94 9.77 9.30 2.53
CA GLY A 94 9.60 9.10 3.97
C GLY A 94 8.51 8.07 4.35
N LEU A 95 7.84 7.44 3.38
CA LEU A 95 6.81 6.40 3.60
C LEU A 95 7.41 5.02 3.92
N GLY A 96 8.72 4.85 3.77
CA GLY A 96 9.45 3.63 4.06
C GLY A 96 10.10 2.98 2.83
N PRO A 97 10.86 1.89 3.02
CA PRO A 97 11.51 1.20 1.92
C PRO A 97 10.48 0.46 1.04
N MET A 98 10.69 0.47 -0.27
CA MET A 98 9.93 -0.38 -1.19
C MET A 98 10.39 -1.84 -1.08
N TRP A 99 9.43 -2.75 -0.98
CA TRP A 99 9.66 -4.18 -1.01
C TRP A 99 9.64 -4.70 -2.44
N ALA A 100 10.44 -5.73 -2.72
CA ALA A 100 10.26 -6.51 -3.94
C ALA A 100 8.90 -7.19 -3.93
N ARG A 101 8.22 -7.23 -5.08
CA ARG A 101 6.91 -7.88 -5.24
C ARG A 101 6.88 -9.33 -4.76
N SER A 102 7.96 -10.10 -4.97
CA SER A 102 8.08 -11.47 -4.46
C SER A 102 8.06 -11.54 -2.93
N LYS A 103 8.82 -10.66 -2.26
CA LYS A 103 8.82 -10.54 -0.79
C LYS A 103 7.44 -10.13 -0.28
N PHE A 104 6.82 -9.14 -0.92
CA PHE A 104 5.47 -8.70 -0.57
C PHE A 104 4.46 -9.86 -0.61
N LEU A 105 4.44 -10.64 -1.69
CA LEU A 105 3.53 -11.78 -1.81
C LEU A 105 3.82 -12.89 -0.79
N ALA A 106 5.09 -13.13 -0.46
CA ALA A 106 5.48 -14.11 0.56
C ALA A 106 5.01 -13.73 1.96
N ASP A 107 5.12 -12.44 2.31
CA ASP A 107 4.75 -11.91 3.64
C ASP A 107 3.27 -11.51 3.73
N LEU A 108 2.53 -11.53 2.62
CA LEU A 108 1.15 -11.06 2.52
C LEU A 108 0.19 -11.70 3.54
N PRO A 109 0.22 -13.03 3.81
CA PRO A 109 -0.64 -13.62 4.83
C PRO A 109 -0.38 -13.04 6.22
N THR A 110 0.89 -12.83 6.58
CA THR A 110 1.28 -12.23 7.86
C THR A 110 0.89 -10.76 7.96
N LEU A 111 0.95 -10.02 6.85
CA LEU A 111 0.55 -8.60 6.81
C LEU A 111 -0.96 -8.41 7.00
N ILE A 112 -1.77 -9.32 6.47
CA ILE A 112 -3.23 -9.19 6.45
C ILE A 112 -3.90 -9.76 7.71
N ASN A 113 -3.22 -10.58 8.51
CA ASN A 113 -3.77 -11.11 9.76
C ASN A 113 -4.14 -10.04 10.81
#